data_AF-A0A7C9DUV8-F1
#
_entry.id   AF-A0A7C9DUV8-F1
#
_cell.length_a   1.000
_cell.length_b   1.000
_cell.length_c   1.000
_cell.angle_alpha   90.00
_cell.angle_beta   90.00
_cell.angle_gamma   90.00
#
_symmetry.space_group_name_H-M   'P 1'
#
loop_
_entity.id
_entity.type
_entity.pdbx_description
1 polymer ?
#
loop_
_entity_poly.entity_id
_entity_poly.type
_entity_poly.pdbx_seq_one_letter_code
_entity_poly.pdbx_strand_id
1 'polypeptide(L)'
;HTTTALRQLGNGSNAMSSVTVSKSMFETIARDLLLERTDHTIELYEGSGSNWRLAKSGSPGNLGSFEDVLFANNDMQDSPVTVSLVPNLKDNGCTVGLGYLDLTKRVVGLAEFLDDTHFTNTESALVALGCKECLLPADIAKSTESRGLLDALSRGGVMITERKKSDFRARDLMQDLGRLVKGSIEPVRDLVSGFEFASSALASLLCYA
;
A
#
# COMPACT_ATOMS: atom_id res chain seq x y z
N HIS A 1 5.62 -17.16 -25.47
CA HIS A 1 6.33 -17.48 -24.23
C HIS A 1 7.54 -18.35 -24.53
N THR A 2 8.74 -17.91 -24.15
CA THR A 2 10.00 -18.64 -24.33
C THR A 2 10.58 -18.98 -22.96
N THR A 3 10.99 -20.24 -22.76
CA THR A 3 11.61 -20.72 -21.51
C THR A 3 13.14 -20.86 -21.63
N THR A 4 13.73 -20.33 -22.69
CA THR A 4 15.14 -20.50 -23.04
C THR A 4 16.12 -19.85 -22.05
N ALA A 5 15.66 -18.85 -21.28
CA ALA A 5 16.46 -18.17 -20.27
C ALA A 5 16.43 -18.86 -18.89
N LEU A 6 15.54 -19.84 -18.67
CA LEU A 6 15.40 -20.54 -17.38
C LEU A 6 16.61 -21.44 -17.13
N ARG A 7 17.20 -21.27 -15.95
CA ARG A 7 18.28 -22.11 -15.39
C ARG A 7 17.80 -22.78 -14.11
N GLN A 8 18.47 -23.86 -13.73
CA GLN A 8 18.20 -24.58 -12.49
C GLN A 8 19.33 -24.32 -11.49
N LEU A 9 18.99 -23.87 -10.28
CA LEU A 9 19.90 -23.76 -9.15
C LEU A 9 19.71 -24.97 -8.23
N GLY A 10 20.81 -25.63 -7.88
CA GLY A 10 20.80 -26.85 -7.06
C GLY A 10 20.70 -28.14 -7.88
N ASN A 11 20.61 -29.28 -7.18
CA ASN A 11 20.62 -30.62 -7.77
C ASN A 11 19.37 -31.42 -7.35
N GLY A 12 18.92 -32.32 -8.23
CA GLY A 12 17.86 -33.28 -7.93
C GLY A 12 16.45 -32.69 -7.90
N SER A 13 15.56 -33.28 -7.13
CA SER A 13 14.14 -32.90 -7.05
C SER A 13 13.86 -31.53 -6.43
N ASN A 14 14.87 -30.93 -5.79
CA ASN A 14 14.77 -29.63 -5.12
C ASN A 14 15.45 -28.50 -5.93
N ALA A 15 15.70 -28.73 -7.22
CA ALA A 15 16.24 -27.71 -8.10
C ALA A 15 15.24 -26.56 -8.27
N MET A 16 15.74 -25.33 -8.14
CA MET A 16 14.94 -24.11 -8.21
C MET A 16 15.14 -23.43 -9.56
N SER A 17 14.03 -23.09 -10.22
CA SER A 17 14.04 -22.28 -11.43
C SER A 17 14.58 -20.88 -11.15
N SER A 18 15.47 -20.41 -12.00
CA SER A 18 16.16 -19.12 -11.86
C SER A 18 16.39 -18.46 -13.21
N VAL A 19 16.55 -17.14 -13.18
CA VAL A 19 16.96 -16.33 -14.34
C VAL A 19 17.98 -15.30 -13.87
N THR A 20 19.00 -15.07 -14.69
CA THR A 20 19.94 -13.96 -14.48
C THR A 20 19.49 -12.77 -15.31
N VAL A 21 19.35 -11.62 -14.67
CA VAL A 21 18.90 -10.38 -15.32
C VAL A 21 20.00 -9.32 -15.25
N SER A 22 20.12 -8.51 -16.30
CA SER A 22 20.95 -7.30 -16.26
C SER A 22 20.27 -6.23 -15.39
N LYS A 23 21.02 -5.19 -15.00
CA LYS A 23 20.46 -4.02 -14.31
C LYS A 23 19.32 -3.36 -15.12
N SER A 24 19.49 -3.24 -16.43
CA SER A 24 18.47 -2.68 -17.32
C SER A 24 17.20 -3.52 -17.37
N MET A 25 17.33 -4.85 -17.42
CA MET A 25 16.19 -5.75 -17.39
C MET A 25 15.48 -5.72 -16.03
N PHE A 26 16.25 -5.62 -14.94
CA PHE A 26 15.68 -5.46 -13.60
C PHE A 26 14.87 -4.17 -13.48
N GLU A 27 15.38 -3.04 -14.00
CA GLU A 27 14.62 -1.79 -14.07
C GLU A 27 13.30 -1.98 -14.84
N THR A 28 13.32 -2.65 -16.00
CA THR A 28 12.10 -2.94 -16.76
C THR A 28 11.11 -3.80 -15.97
N ILE A 29 11.58 -4.85 -15.30
CA ILE A 29 10.74 -5.72 -14.46
C ILE A 29 10.14 -4.94 -13.29
N ALA A 30 10.95 -4.13 -12.60
CA ALA A 30 10.48 -3.35 -11.47
C ALA A 30 9.40 -2.35 -11.87
N ARG A 31 9.54 -1.70 -13.04
CA ARG A 31 8.53 -0.79 -13.59
C ARG A 31 7.24 -1.52 -13.95
N ASP A 32 7.33 -2.65 -14.65
CA ASP A 32 6.15 -3.44 -15.03
C ASP A 32 5.35 -3.86 -13.79
N LEU A 33 6.02 -4.41 -12.77
CA LEU A 33 5.37 -4.90 -11.56
C LEU A 33 4.80 -3.77 -10.68
N LEU A 34 5.54 -2.67 -10.49
CA LEU A 34 5.15 -1.62 -9.55
C LEU A 34 4.27 -0.53 -10.17
N LEU A 35 4.39 -0.25 -11.48
CA LEU A 35 3.72 0.87 -12.13
C LEU A 35 2.63 0.43 -13.12
N GLU A 36 2.80 -0.70 -13.82
CA GLU A 36 1.88 -1.12 -14.89
C GLU A 36 0.83 -2.12 -14.39
N ARG A 37 1.28 -3.23 -13.78
CA ARG A 37 0.38 -4.31 -13.35
C ARG A 37 -0.24 -4.09 -11.98
N THR A 38 0.49 -3.39 -11.10
CA THR A 38 0.07 -2.97 -9.75
C THR A 38 -0.55 -4.08 -8.88
N ASP A 39 -0.16 -5.34 -9.10
CA ASP A 39 -0.67 -6.55 -8.43
C ASP A 39 0.44 -7.35 -7.72
N HIS A 40 1.68 -6.82 -7.68
CA HIS A 40 2.85 -7.48 -7.10
C HIS A 40 3.64 -6.57 -6.16
N THR A 41 4.33 -7.18 -5.21
CA THR A 41 5.37 -6.55 -4.39
C THR A 41 6.75 -7.08 -4.80
N ILE A 42 7.78 -6.28 -4.55
CA ILE A 42 9.18 -6.63 -4.84
C ILE A 42 9.98 -6.55 -3.56
N GLU A 43 10.74 -7.61 -3.29
CA GLU A 43 11.77 -7.64 -2.26
C GLU A 43 13.13 -7.92 -2.92
N LEU A 44 14.07 -7.00 -2.74
CA LEU A 44 15.45 -7.17 -3.19
C LEU A 44 16.30 -7.65 -2.03
N TYR A 45 16.91 -8.82 -2.18
CA TYR A 45 17.84 -9.37 -1.22
C TYR A 45 19.28 -9.23 -1.71
N GLU A 46 20.17 -8.84 -0.80
CA GLU A 46 21.60 -8.78 -1.04
C GLU A 46 22.33 -9.72 -0.10
N GLY A 47 23.31 -10.45 -0.62
CA GLY A 47 24.00 -11.44 0.18
C GLY A 47 24.95 -12.34 -0.59
N SER A 48 25.59 -13.23 0.16
CA SER A 48 26.39 -14.33 -0.39
C SER A 48 26.34 -15.54 0.54
N GLY A 49 26.43 -16.74 -0.03
CA GLY A 49 26.30 -17.99 0.74
C GLY A 49 24.95 -18.05 1.47
N SER A 50 25.01 -18.18 2.79
CA SER A 50 23.84 -18.19 3.69
C SER A 50 23.49 -16.81 4.27
N ASN A 51 24.27 -15.77 3.99
CA ASN A 51 24.12 -14.45 4.60
C ASN A 51 23.38 -13.51 3.64
N TRP A 52 22.05 -13.55 3.70
CA TRP A 52 21.17 -12.68 2.91
C TRP A 52 20.40 -11.73 3.82
N ARG A 53 20.22 -10.49 3.35
CA ARG A 53 19.37 -9.49 4.02
C ARG A 53 18.44 -8.84 2.99
N LEU A 54 17.27 -8.42 3.46
CA LEU A 54 16.37 -7.57 2.69
C LEU A 54 17.02 -6.18 2.55
N ALA A 55 17.34 -5.79 1.32
CA ALA A 55 17.98 -4.52 1.00
C ALA A 55 16.98 -3.45 0.57
N LYS A 56 15.96 -3.82 -0.21
CA LYS A 56 14.86 -2.92 -0.63
C LYS A 56 13.54 -3.69 -0.62
N SER A 57 12.45 -3.01 -0.30
CA SER A 57 11.08 -3.51 -0.48
C SER A 57 10.25 -2.45 -1.20
N GLY A 58 9.38 -2.87 -2.11
CA GLY A 58 8.53 -1.97 -2.87
C GLY A 58 7.18 -2.59 -3.19
N SER A 59 6.16 -1.75 -3.25
CA SER A 59 4.79 -2.08 -3.61
C SER A 59 4.22 -0.98 -4.51
N PRO A 60 3.07 -1.20 -5.18
CA PRO A 60 2.50 -0.21 -6.08
C PRO A 60 2.19 1.15 -5.42
N GLY A 61 1.91 1.19 -4.12
CA GLY A 61 1.74 2.43 -3.36
C GLY A 61 3.00 2.92 -2.62
N ASN A 62 4.00 2.05 -2.42
CA ASN A 62 5.24 2.37 -1.71
C ASN A 62 6.47 2.17 -2.60
N LEU A 63 6.81 3.21 -3.36
CA LEU A 63 7.92 3.20 -4.31
C LEU A 63 9.25 3.71 -3.73
N GLY A 64 9.25 4.23 -2.49
CA GLY A 64 10.35 5.02 -1.94
C GLY A 64 11.71 4.33 -1.97
N SER A 65 11.77 3.03 -1.66
CA SER A 65 13.04 2.29 -1.69
C SER A 65 13.57 1.99 -3.10
N PHE A 66 12.74 2.17 -4.14
CA PHE A 66 13.01 1.84 -5.53
C PHE A 66 13.08 3.08 -6.44
N GLU A 67 12.95 4.29 -5.92
CA GLU A 67 13.00 5.53 -6.73
C GLU A 67 14.28 5.61 -7.59
N ASP A 68 15.43 5.21 -7.03
CA ASP A 68 16.72 5.16 -7.72
C ASP A 68 16.76 4.16 -8.88
N VAL A 69 15.90 3.14 -8.86
CA VAL A 69 15.76 2.15 -9.94
C VAL A 69 14.74 2.64 -10.95
N LEU A 70 13.59 3.15 -10.49
CA LEU A 70 12.46 3.51 -11.35
C LEU A 70 12.69 4.81 -12.12
N PHE A 71 13.46 5.75 -11.57
CA PHE A 71 13.62 7.10 -12.12
C PHE A 71 15.06 7.45 -12.50
N ALA A 72 15.95 6.46 -12.62
CA ALA A 72 17.33 6.67 -13.05
C ALA A 72 17.45 7.34 -14.44
N ASN A 73 16.54 6.99 -15.36
CA ASN A 73 16.58 7.39 -16.77
C ASN A 73 15.26 8.00 -17.28
N ASN A 74 14.30 8.25 -16.39
CA ASN A 74 12.96 8.70 -16.73
C ASN A 74 12.50 9.79 -15.76
N ASP A 75 11.64 10.69 -16.23
CA ASP A 75 11.05 11.71 -15.38
C ASP A 75 10.21 11.07 -14.28
N MET A 76 10.27 11.64 -13.08
CA MET A 76 9.50 11.18 -11.93
C MET A 76 8.01 11.37 -12.23
N GLN A 77 7.27 10.25 -12.26
CA GLN A 77 5.81 10.29 -12.25
C GLN A 77 5.32 10.48 -10.82
N ASP A 78 4.11 11.03 -10.67
CA ASP A 78 3.45 11.13 -9.36
C ASP A 78 3.38 9.73 -8.73
N SER A 79 3.95 9.57 -7.53
CA SER A 79 3.80 8.33 -6.75
C SER A 79 2.31 8.11 -6.48
N PRO A 80 1.79 6.89 -6.71
CA PRO A 80 0.41 6.58 -6.38
C PRO A 80 0.12 6.87 -4.91
N VAL A 81 -1.11 7.33 -4.63
CA VAL A 81 -1.56 7.54 -3.27
C VAL A 81 -1.74 6.19 -2.59
N THR A 82 -1.18 6.02 -1.39
CA THR A 82 -1.47 4.86 -0.55
C THR A 82 -2.64 5.20 0.37
N VAL A 83 -3.66 4.34 0.38
CA VAL A 83 -4.86 4.50 1.19
C VAL A 83 -4.90 3.45 2.29
N SER A 84 -5.53 3.76 3.41
CA SER A 84 -5.96 2.76 4.39
C SER A 84 -7.43 2.94 4.69
N LEU A 85 -8.13 1.82 4.89
CA LEU A 85 -9.55 1.82 5.22
C LEU A 85 -9.83 1.09 6.53
N VAL A 86 -10.71 1.69 7.33
CA VAL A 86 -11.32 1.09 8.52
C VAL A 86 -12.83 1.10 8.31
N PRO A 87 -13.40 0.03 7.73
CA PRO A 87 -14.84 -0.08 7.59
C PRO A 87 -15.48 -0.49 8.92
N ASN A 88 -16.58 0.18 9.26
CA ASN A 88 -17.47 -0.18 10.35
C ASN A 88 -18.78 -0.71 9.75
N LEU A 89 -18.82 -2.02 9.54
CA LEU A 89 -19.96 -2.72 8.95
C LEU A 89 -21.11 -2.78 9.97
N LYS A 90 -22.27 -2.21 9.61
CA LYS A 90 -23.52 -2.28 10.38
C LYS A 90 -24.64 -2.84 9.49
N ASP A 91 -25.73 -3.31 10.09
CA ASP A 91 -26.82 -4.01 9.37
C ASP A 91 -27.47 -3.18 8.23
N ASN A 92 -27.44 -1.85 8.31
CA ASN A 92 -28.14 -0.95 7.38
C ASN A 92 -27.22 0.05 6.65
N GLY A 93 -25.91 -0.25 6.59
CA GLY A 93 -24.90 0.59 5.95
C GLY A 93 -23.51 0.41 6.57
N CYS A 94 -22.51 1.06 5.98
CA CYS A 94 -21.15 1.04 6.49
C CYS A 94 -20.66 2.47 6.72
N THR A 95 -20.00 2.73 7.83
CA THR A 95 -19.17 3.95 7.96
C THR A 95 -17.75 3.58 7.61
N VAL A 96 -17.16 4.25 6.62
CA VAL A 96 -15.78 3.98 6.19
C VAL A 96 -14.89 5.11 6.65
N GLY A 97 -13.95 4.78 7.55
CA GLY A 97 -12.81 5.64 7.85
C GLY A 97 -11.72 5.46 6.80
N LEU A 98 -11.29 6.54 6.17
CA LEU A 98 -10.26 6.57 5.13
C LEU A 98 -9.12 7.47 5.59
N GLY A 99 -7.90 6.93 5.58
CA GLY A 99 -6.66 7.71 5.63
C GLY A 99 -5.94 7.61 4.30
N TYR A 100 -5.20 8.63 3.90
CA TYR A 100 -4.33 8.53 2.72
C TYR A 100 -3.04 9.33 2.87
N LEU A 101 -2.01 8.87 2.16
CA LEU A 101 -0.71 9.53 2.03
C LEU A 101 -0.41 9.81 0.56
N ASP A 102 -0.21 11.08 0.24
CA ASP A 102 0.34 11.55 -1.02
C ASP A 102 1.77 12.05 -0.76
N LEU A 103 2.75 11.18 -1.00
CA LEU A 103 4.17 11.49 -0.76
C LEU A 103 4.69 12.57 -1.71
N THR A 104 4.16 12.61 -2.94
CA THR A 104 4.53 13.58 -3.97
C THR A 104 4.12 14.99 -3.55
N LYS A 105 2.85 15.16 -3.13
CA LYS A 105 2.33 16.46 -2.66
C LYS A 105 2.67 16.73 -1.19
N ARG A 106 3.21 15.75 -0.47
CA ARG A 106 3.47 15.78 0.98
C ARG A 106 2.19 16.08 1.77
N VAL A 107 1.10 15.44 1.37
CA VAL A 107 -0.22 15.60 1.97
C VAL A 107 -0.59 14.33 2.71
N VAL A 108 -1.03 14.52 3.95
CA VAL A 108 -1.70 13.50 4.76
C VAL A 108 -3.16 13.87 4.83
N GLY A 109 -4.05 12.94 4.50
CA GLY A 109 -5.48 13.23 4.49
C GLY A 109 -6.32 12.19 5.21
N LEU A 110 -7.50 12.64 5.62
CA LEU A 110 -8.50 11.90 6.37
C LEU A 110 -9.87 12.16 5.75
N ALA A 111 -10.69 11.13 5.66
CA ALA A 111 -12.09 11.24 5.30
C ALA A 111 -12.89 10.18 6.04
N GLU A 112 -14.13 10.50 6.37
CA GLU A 112 -15.08 9.53 6.93
C GLU A 112 -16.43 9.77 6.30
N PHE A 113 -17.03 8.71 5.78
CA PHE A 113 -18.27 8.81 5.03
C PHE A 113 -19.11 7.54 5.19
N LEU A 114 -20.39 7.69 4.92
CA LEU A 114 -21.31 6.57 4.83
C LEU A 114 -21.18 5.92 3.45
N ASP A 115 -21.30 4.61 3.43
CA ASP A 115 -21.34 3.80 2.22
C ASP A 115 -22.43 2.74 2.34
N ASP A 116 -22.81 2.19 1.19
CA ASP A 116 -23.73 1.08 1.11
C ASP A 116 -22.98 -0.26 1.00
N THR A 117 -23.70 -1.35 0.78
CA THR A 117 -23.11 -2.69 0.63
C THR A 117 -22.24 -2.85 -0.62
N HIS A 118 -22.33 -1.94 -1.59
CA HIS A 118 -21.56 -1.97 -2.84
C HIS A 118 -20.29 -1.13 -2.78
N PHE A 119 -20.12 -0.31 -1.73
CA PHE A 119 -18.93 0.50 -1.50
C PHE A 119 -18.65 1.53 -2.61
N THR A 120 -19.70 2.12 -3.18
CA THR A 120 -19.61 3.02 -4.34
C THR A 120 -18.86 4.32 -4.00
N ASN A 121 -19.04 4.85 -2.78
CA ASN A 121 -18.32 6.05 -2.35
C ASN A 121 -16.83 5.77 -2.14
N THR A 122 -16.52 4.60 -1.57
CA THR A 122 -15.15 4.12 -1.40
C THR A 122 -14.45 3.95 -2.75
N GLU A 123 -15.08 3.28 -3.71
CA GLU A 123 -14.55 3.12 -5.07
C GLU A 123 -14.28 4.48 -5.72
N SER A 124 -15.23 5.42 -5.62
CA SER A 124 -15.09 6.78 -6.16
C SER A 124 -13.91 7.53 -5.54
N ALA A 125 -13.73 7.43 -4.22
CA ALA A 125 -12.61 8.05 -3.51
C ALA A 125 -11.26 7.47 -3.95
N LEU A 126 -11.16 6.14 -4.06
CA LEU A 126 -9.94 5.45 -4.50
C LEU A 126 -9.54 5.85 -5.93
N VAL A 127 -10.51 5.91 -6.84
CA VAL A 127 -10.29 6.35 -8.23
C VAL A 127 -9.85 7.81 -8.28
N ALA A 128 -10.52 8.71 -7.54
CA ALA A 128 -10.19 10.13 -7.50
C ALA A 128 -8.79 10.40 -6.93
N LEU A 129 -8.35 9.58 -5.96
CA LEU A 129 -7.01 9.66 -5.38
C LEU A 129 -5.93 9.00 -6.27
N GLY A 130 -6.31 8.27 -7.33
CA GLY A 130 -5.35 7.49 -8.11
C GLY A 130 -4.68 6.39 -7.28
N CYS A 131 -5.41 5.83 -6.30
CA CYS A 131 -4.89 4.83 -5.39
C CYS A 131 -4.53 3.54 -6.12
N LYS A 132 -3.36 2.97 -5.80
CA LYS A 132 -2.91 1.66 -6.30
C LYS A 132 -2.70 0.63 -5.20
N GLU A 133 -2.73 1.05 -3.94
CA GLU A 133 -2.56 0.17 -2.80
C GLU A 133 -3.42 0.63 -1.62
N CYS A 134 -4.16 -0.32 -1.05
CA CYS A 134 -5.00 -0.11 0.11
C CYS A 134 -4.61 -1.03 1.26
N LEU A 135 -4.34 -0.44 2.43
CA LEU A 135 -4.10 -1.17 3.67
C LEU A 135 -5.43 -1.54 4.33
N LEU A 136 -5.59 -2.82 4.67
CA LEU A 136 -6.76 -3.32 5.40
C LEU A 136 -6.36 -4.14 6.62
N PRO A 137 -7.13 -4.10 7.73
CA PRO A 137 -6.97 -5.05 8.82
C PRO A 137 -7.12 -6.48 8.30
N ALA A 138 -6.23 -7.40 8.69
CA ALA A 138 -6.24 -8.78 8.20
C ALA A 138 -7.57 -9.54 8.48
N ASP A 139 -8.27 -9.20 9.56
CA ASP A 139 -9.60 -9.73 9.89
C ASP A 139 -10.67 -9.24 8.90
N ILE A 140 -10.56 -7.99 8.42
CA ILE A 140 -11.44 -7.44 7.40
C ILE A 140 -11.12 -8.01 6.02
N ALA A 141 -9.84 -8.11 5.65
CA ALA A 141 -9.42 -8.62 4.34
C ALA A 141 -9.87 -10.08 4.09
N LYS A 142 -10.10 -10.85 5.17
CA LYS A 142 -10.51 -12.26 5.13
C LYS A 142 -11.99 -12.48 5.46
N SER A 143 -12.72 -11.42 5.85
CA SER A 143 -14.12 -11.53 6.23
C SER A 143 -15.02 -11.73 5.00
N THR A 144 -16.05 -12.57 5.15
CA THR A 144 -17.09 -12.68 4.12
C THR A 144 -18.04 -11.48 4.09
N GLU A 145 -18.09 -10.71 5.18
CA GLU A 145 -18.94 -9.52 5.32
C GLU A 145 -18.36 -8.31 4.55
N SER A 146 -17.05 -8.30 4.32
CA SER A 146 -16.36 -7.25 3.57
C SER A 146 -16.29 -7.53 2.06
N ARG A 147 -17.00 -8.56 1.55
CA ARG A 147 -16.93 -8.94 0.13
C ARG A 147 -17.20 -7.77 -0.82
N GLY A 148 -18.20 -6.95 -0.53
CA GLY A 148 -18.51 -5.76 -1.35
C GLY A 148 -17.34 -4.78 -1.44
N LEU A 149 -16.60 -4.59 -0.34
CA LEU A 149 -15.41 -3.76 -0.30
C LEU A 149 -14.25 -4.38 -1.09
N LEU A 150 -14.03 -5.68 -0.94
CA LEU A 150 -12.98 -6.40 -1.69
C LEU A 150 -13.26 -6.36 -3.20
N ASP A 151 -14.53 -6.50 -3.60
CA ASP A 151 -14.95 -6.39 -4.98
C ASP A 151 -14.74 -4.96 -5.52
N ALA A 152 -15.03 -3.93 -4.72
CA ALA A 152 -14.78 -2.53 -5.09
C ALA A 152 -13.28 -2.23 -5.28
N LEU A 153 -12.42 -2.73 -4.38
CA LEU A 153 -10.97 -2.60 -4.49
C LEU A 153 -10.43 -3.31 -5.73
N SER A 154 -10.92 -4.52 -6.00
CA SER A 154 -10.56 -5.32 -7.17
C SER A 154 -10.95 -4.63 -8.49
N ARG A 155 -12.16 -4.07 -8.59
CA ARG A 155 -12.60 -3.28 -9.77
C ARG A 155 -11.73 -2.06 -10.01
N GLY A 156 -11.27 -1.40 -8.94
CA GLY A 156 -10.36 -0.26 -9.01
C GLY A 156 -8.91 -0.62 -9.37
N GLY A 157 -8.56 -1.92 -9.45
CA GLY A 157 -7.19 -2.37 -9.63
C GLY A 157 -6.29 -1.99 -8.45
N VAL A 158 -6.86 -1.95 -7.24
CA VAL A 158 -6.15 -1.56 -6.01
C VAL A 158 -5.63 -2.82 -5.33
N MET A 159 -4.32 -2.89 -5.14
CA MET A 159 -3.69 -3.98 -4.40
C MET A 159 -4.06 -3.90 -2.92
N ILE A 160 -4.42 -5.03 -2.32
CA ILE A 160 -4.72 -5.09 -0.89
C ILE A 160 -3.46 -5.52 -0.13
N THR A 161 -3.08 -4.72 0.86
CA THR A 161 -1.99 -5.05 1.79
C THR A 161 -2.57 -5.28 3.18
N GLU A 162 -2.53 -6.54 3.64
CA GLU A 162 -3.02 -6.94 4.96
C GLU A 162 -2.12 -6.38 6.06
N ARG A 163 -2.73 -5.75 7.07
CA ARG A 163 -2.04 -5.21 8.24
C ARG A 163 -2.58 -5.79 9.53
N LYS A 164 -1.72 -5.88 10.54
CA LYS A 164 -2.11 -6.35 11.87
C LYS A 164 -3.02 -5.31 12.53
N LYS A 165 -4.04 -5.77 13.25
CA LYS A 165 -5.00 -4.90 13.95
C LYS A 165 -4.35 -3.90 14.92
N SER A 166 -3.15 -4.20 15.43
CA SER A 166 -2.40 -3.27 16.28
C SER A 166 -1.92 -2.02 15.55
N ASP A 167 -1.73 -2.07 14.22
CA ASP A 167 -1.27 -0.92 13.42
C ASP A 167 -2.36 0.15 13.27
N PHE A 168 -3.62 -0.25 13.41
CA PHE A 168 -4.77 0.66 13.38
C PHE A 168 -5.04 1.33 14.74
N ARG A 169 -4.15 1.15 15.72
CA ARG A 169 -4.30 1.82 17.02
C ARG A 169 -3.70 3.21 16.94
N ALA A 170 -4.54 4.24 17.00
CA ALA A 170 -4.14 5.65 16.97
C ALA A 170 -3.46 6.16 18.28
N ARG A 171 -2.67 5.32 18.97
CA ARG A 171 -2.02 5.67 20.26
C ARG A 171 -0.96 6.75 20.08
N ASP A 172 -0.08 6.55 19.11
CA ASP A 172 1.08 7.42 18.87
C ASP A 172 0.82 8.43 17.74
N LEU A 173 -0.37 8.36 17.11
CA LEU A 173 -0.76 9.17 15.95
C LEU A 173 -0.48 10.67 16.15
N MET A 174 -0.90 11.25 17.28
CA MET A 174 -0.69 12.68 17.52
C MET A 174 0.78 13.05 17.73
N GLN A 175 1.56 12.14 18.29
CA GLN A 175 3.00 12.35 18.45
C GLN A 175 3.70 12.32 17.10
N ASP A 176 3.33 11.37 16.23
CA ASP A 176 3.90 11.23 14.89
C ASP A 176 3.49 12.38 13.98
N LEU A 177 2.22 12.79 14.00
CA LEU A 177 1.76 13.99 13.29
C LEU A 177 2.48 15.25 13.77
N GLY A 178 2.82 15.35 15.06
CA GLY A 178 3.64 16.45 15.59
C GLY A 178 5.06 16.51 15.05
N ARG A 179 5.60 15.39 14.54
CA ARG A 179 6.91 15.33 13.87
C ARG A 179 6.80 15.60 12.37
N LEU A 180 5.68 15.25 11.75
CA LEU A 180 5.48 15.29 10.30
C LEU A 180 4.87 16.61 9.81
N VAL A 181 3.86 17.13 10.52
CA VAL A 181 3.12 18.33 10.11
C VAL A 181 3.86 19.57 10.56
N LYS A 182 4.12 20.49 9.62
CA LYS A 182 4.72 21.78 9.93
C LYS A 182 3.70 22.70 10.60
N GLY A 183 4.08 23.29 11.74
CA GLY A 183 3.28 24.30 12.43
C GLY A 183 2.73 23.82 13.79
N SER A 184 1.67 24.49 14.26
CA SER A 184 0.99 24.15 15.50
C SER A 184 0.25 22.82 15.38
N ILE A 185 0.37 21.97 16.40
CA ILE A 185 -0.28 20.66 16.42
C ILE A 185 -1.75 20.72 16.85
N GLU A 186 -2.18 21.82 17.47
CA GLU A 186 -3.52 22.00 18.01
C GLU A 186 -4.62 21.89 16.94
N PRO A 187 -4.55 22.58 15.78
CA PRO A 187 -5.57 22.44 14.74
C PRO A 187 -5.64 21.03 14.14
N VAL A 188 -4.48 20.35 14.08
CA VAL A 188 -4.40 18.97 13.61
C VAL A 188 -5.08 18.04 14.62
N ARG A 189 -4.87 18.25 15.91
CA ARG A 189 -5.53 17.49 16.98
C ARG A 189 -7.04 17.64 16.91
N ASP A 190 -7.51 18.88 16.75
CA ASP A 190 -8.93 19.18 16.66
C ASP A 190 -9.54 18.49 15.43
N LEU A 191 -8.89 18.57 14.27
CA LEU A 191 -9.32 17.88 13.06
C LEU A 191 -9.40 16.36 13.26
N VAL A 192 -8.33 15.74 13.77
CA VAL A 192 -8.27 14.28 13.99
C VAL A 192 -9.34 13.82 14.98
N SER A 193 -9.64 14.62 16.01
CA SER A 193 -10.66 14.30 17.01
C SER A 193 -12.09 14.26 16.46
N GLY A 194 -12.32 14.86 15.29
CA GLY A 194 -13.62 14.83 14.61
C GLY A 194 -13.92 13.52 13.88
N PHE A 195 -12.98 12.58 13.81
CA PHE A 195 -13.13 11.32 13.09
C PHE A 195 -13.05 10.10 14.01
N GLU A 196 -14.01 9.20 13.90
CA GLU A 196 -14.10 7.98 14.72
C GLU A 196 -13.20 6.87 14.15
N PHE A 197 -13.19 6.69 12.83
CA PHE A 197 -12.51 5.59 12.14
C PHE A 197 -11.34 6.05 11.30
N ALA A 198 -11.40 7.24 10.69
CA ALA A 198 -10.34 7.73 9.81
C ALA A 198 -8.99 7.89 10.52
N SER A 199 -9.01 8.28 11.79
CA SER A 199 -7.80 8.39 12.64
C SER A 199 -7.08 7.05 12.78
N SER A 200 -7.82 5.96 12.92
CA SER A 200 -7.28 4.59 12.99
C SER A 200 -6.70 4.14 11.64
N ALA A 201 -7.35 4.50 10.53
CA ALA A 201 -6.84 4.24 9.19
C ALA A 201 -5.50 4.95 8.96
N LEU A 202 -5.42 6.23 9.33
CA LEU A 202 -4.21 7.04 9.21
C LEU A 202 -3.07 6.52 10.11
N ALA A 203 -3.36 6.07 11.32
CA ALA A 203 -2.35 5.46 12.19
C ALA A 203 -1.66 4.26 11.51
N SER A 204 -2.43 3.45 10.78
CA SER A 204 -1.88 2.29 10.07
C SER A 204 -0.97 2.69 8.90
N LEU A 205 -1.29 3.79 8.21
CA LEU A 205 -0.45 4.36 7.15
C LEU A 205 0.89 4.84 7.70
N LEU A 206 0.89 5.56 8.83
CA LEU A 206 2.13 6.04 9.44
C LEU A 206 3.01 4.89 9.97
N CYS A 207 2.42 3.76 10.34
CA CYS A 207 3.17 2.55 10.71
C CYS A 207 3.72 1.78 9.49
N TYR A 208 3.15 2.01 8.31
CA TYR A 208 3.51 1.32 7.07
C TYR A 208 4.57 2.05 6.26
N ALA A 209 4.47 3.38 6.21
CA ALA A 209 5.34 4.27 5.44
C ALA A 209 6.73 4.48 6.07
#